data_AF-A0A1H3Y2Q9-F1
#
_entry.id   AF-A0A1H3Y2Q9-F1
#
_cell.length_a   1.000
_cell.length_b   1.000
_cell.length_c   1.000
_cell.angle_alpha   90.00
_cell.angle_beta   90.00
_cell.angle_gamma   90.00
#
_symmetry.space_group_name_H-M   'P 1'
#
loop_
_entity.id
_entity.type
_entity.pdbx_description
1 polymer ?
#
loop_
_entity_poly.entity_id
_entity_poly.type
_entity_poly.pdbx_seq_one_letter_code
_entity_poly.pdbx_strand_id
1 'polypeptide(L)'
;MISYRNCPDWALMCKHVAAAMYGIGVRMDENPFYFFELRGIESEKLIDVALENKVDRMLRNAEKDGDRIIKDSDLDVFGVL
;
A
#
# COMPACT_ATOMS: atom_id res chain seq x y z
N MET A 1 -17.68 8.04 47.33
CA MET A 1 -16.27 8.31 46.98
C MET A 1 -15.84 7.24 45.98
N ILE A 2 -15.96 7.55 44.68
CA ILE A 2 -15.67 6.60 43.60
C ILE A 2 -14.16 6.62 43.37
N SER A 3 -13.50 5.48 43.53
CA SER A 3 -12.05 5.33 43.35
C SER A 3 -11.65 5.68 41.92
N TYR A 4 -10.83 6.73 41.75
CA TYR A 4 -10.31 7.27 40.48
C TYR A 4 -9.32 6.33 39.74
N ARG A 5 -9.34 5.03 40.02
CA ARG A 5 -8.36 4.06 39.49
C ARG A 5 -8.99 2.79 38.90
N ASN A 6 -10.22 2.88 38.42
CA ASN A 6 -10.83 1.88 37.54
C ASN A 6 -11.76 2.65 36.59
N CYS A 7 -11.59 2.55 35.27
CA CYS A 7 -12.55 3.12 34.31
C CYS A 7 -13.91 2.43 34.57
N PRO A 8 -14.96 3.17 34.94
CA PRO A 8 -16.30 2.59 34.95
C PRO A 8 -16.73 2.54 33.48
N ASP A 9 -16.61 1.38 32.85
CA ASP A 9 -16.75 1.16 31.41
C ASP A 9 -18.20 1.18 30.90
N TRP A 10 -19.10 1.85 31.61
CA TRP A 10 -20.48 1.96 31.20
C TRP A 10 -20.60 2.97 30.05
N ALA A 11 -20.73 2.40 28.85
CA ALA A 11 -21.32 2.97 27.65
C ALA A 11 -20.47 3.83 26.70
N LEU A 12 -19.25 4.27 27.02
CA LEU A 12 -18.42 5.03 26.06
C LEU A 12 -16.92 4.74 26.22
N MET A 13 -16.20 4.68 25.09
CA MET A 13 -14.74 4.51 25.02
C MET A 13 -14.06 5.47 26.01
N CYS A 14 -13.51 4.94 27.11
CA CYS A 14 -12.92 5.77 28.14
C CYS A 14 -11.56 6.32 27.66
N LYS A 15 -11.13 7.47 28.20
CA LYS A 15 -9.86 8.12 27.82
C LYS A 15 -8.64 7.19 27.86
N HIS A 16 -8.65 6.18 28.74
CA HIS A 16 -7.58 5.20 28.83
C HIS A 16 -7.58 4.22 27.64
N VAL A 17 -8.75 3.74 27.23
CA VAL A 17 -8.88 2.90 26.01
C VAL A 17 -8.47 3.71 24.78
N ALA A 18 -8.94 4.95 24.68
CA ALA A 18 -8.56 5.85 23.59
C ALA A 18 -7.04 6.07 23.52
N ALA A 19 -6.40 6.33 24.67
CA ALA A 19 -4.94 6.51 24.74
C ALA A 19 -4.18 5.22 24.36
N ALA A 20 -4.65 4.05 24.80
CA ALA A 20 -4.06 2.78 24.42
C ALA A 20 -4.18 2.52 22.91
N MET A 21 -5.36 2.75 22.33
CA MET A 21 -5.58 2.61 20.87
C MET A 21 -4.72 3.58 20.07
N TYR A 22 -4.57 4.83 20.54
CA TYR A 22 -3.65 5.78 19.92
C TYR A 22 -2.20 5.28 19.95
N GLY A 23 -1.74 4.76 21.10
CA GLY A 23 -0.39 4.19 21.21
C GLY A 23 -0.16 2.96 20.31
N ILE A 24 -1.20 2.15 20.07
CA ILE A 24 -1.16 1.07 19.08
C ILE A 24 -1.09 1.66 17.67
N GLY A 25 -1.90 2.67 17.38
CA GLY A 25 -1.90 3.38 16.09
C GLY A 25 -0.53 3.96 15.74
N VAL A 26 0.14 4.63 16.68
CA VAL A 26 1.49 5.17 16.48
C VAL A 26 2.49 4.06 16.07
N ARG A 27 2.43 2.88 16.71
CA ARG A 27 3.29 1.75 16.32
C ARG A 27 2.95 1.18 14.95
N MET A 28 1.68 1.19 14.57
CA MET A 28 1.24 0.77 13.25
C MET A 28 1.68 1.78 12.17
N ASP A 29 1.67 3.07 12.47
CA ASP A 29 2.17 4.11 11.56
C ASP A 29 3.69 4.00 11.34
N GLU A 30 4.45 3.67 12.40
CA GLU A 30 5.88 3.41 12.32
C GLU A 30 6.21 2.16 11.49
N ASN A 31 5.42 1.08 11.66
CA ASN A 31 5.57 -0.14 10.90
C ASN A 31 4.20 -0.77 10.56
N PRO A 32 3.70 -0.54 9.34
CA PRO A 32 2.42 -1.09 8.90
C PRO A 32 2.37 -2.62 8.84
N PHE A 33 3.52 -3.30 8.80
CA PHE A 33 3.57 -4.76 8.70
C PHE A 33 3.03 -5.49 9.93
N TYR A 34 3.00 -4.83 11.09
CA TYR A 34 2.35 -5.39 12.29
C TYR A 34 0.87 -5.73 12.04
N PHE A 35 0.18 -5.02 11.15
CA PHE A 35 -1.20 -5.35 10.81
C PHE A 35 -1.32 -6.76 10.19
N PHE A 36 -0.40 -7.13 9.30
CA PHE A 36 -0.39 -8.45 8.66
C PHE A 36 0.06 -9.53 9.64
N GLU A 37 1.09 -9.25 10.43
CA GLU A 37 1.59 -10.17 11.46
C GLU A 37 0.50 -10.52 12.48
N LEU A 38 -0.22 -9.52 13.01
CA LEU A 38 -1.33 -9.73 13.94
C LEU A 38 -2.51 -10.50 13.33
N ARG A 39 -2.62 -10.52 12.00
CA ARG A 39 -3.62 -11.30 11.26
C ARG A 39 -3.11 -12.68 10.84
N GLY A 40 -1.85 -13.02 11.15
CA GLY A 40 -1.22 -14.27 10.73
C GLY A 40 -1.00 -14.35 9.21
N ILE A 41 -0.78 -13.21 8.57
CA ILE A 41 -0.59 -13.11 7.11
C ILE A 41 0.89 -12.82 6.82
N GLU A 42 1.50 -13.63 5.96
CA GLU A 42 2.84 -13.36 5.42
C GLU A 42 2.76 -12.22 4.39
N SER A 43 3.23 -11.03 4.76
CA SER A 43 3.16 -9.84 3.92
C SER A 43 4.00 -9.93 2.64
N GLU A 44 5.10 -10.69 2.68
CA GLU A 44 6.00 -10.91 1.54
C GLU A 44 5.24 -11.50 0.34
N LYS A 45 4.43 -12.53 0.57
CA LYS A 45 3.58 -13.13 -0.47
C LYS A 45 2.61 -12.14 -1.10
N LEU A 46 2.07 -11.19 -0.31
CA LEU A 46 1.18 -10.16 -0.85
C LEU A 46 1.93 -9.15 -1.72
N ILE A 47 3.16 -8.79 -1.32
CA ILE A 47 4.03 -7.89 -2.09
C ILE A 47 4.41 -8.54 -3.42
N ASP A 48 4.77 -9.83 -3.42
CA ASP A 48 5.14 -10.58 -4.62
C ASP A 48 3.99 -10.57 -5.64
N VAL A 49 2.79 -10.95 -5.20
CA VAL A 49 1.59 -10.94 -6.05
C VAL A 49 1.28 -9.53 -6.56
N ALA A 50 1.44 -8.50 -5.72
CA ALA A 50 1.18 -7.12 -6.14
C ALA A 50 2.21 -6.63 -7.18
N LEU A 51 3.47 -7.03 -7.05
CA LEU A 51 4.56 -6.73 -7.99
C LEU A 51 4.32 -7.44 -9.33
N GLU A 52 4.06 -8.74 -9.32
CA GLU A 52 3.75 -9.52 -10.52
C GLU A 52 2.59 -8.89 -11.30
N ASN A 53 1.48 -8.59 -10.63
CA ASN A 53 0.33 -7.94 -11.25
C ASN A 53 0.67 -6.56 -11.83
N LYS A 54 1.58 -5.80 -11.19
CA LYS A 54 2.00 -4.49 -11.69
C LYS A 54 2.89 -4.65 -12.92
N VAL A 55 3.83 -5.58 -12.90
CA VAL A 55 4.71 -5.90 -14.03
C VAL A 55 3.88 -6.37 -15.22
N ASP A 56 2.96 -7.29 -15.02
CA ASP A 56 2.05 -7.76 -16.07
C ASP A 56 1.29 -6.61 -16.71
N ARG A 57 0.73 -5.69 -15.90
CA ARG A 57 0.04 -4.50 -16.43
C ARG A 57 0.95 -3.60 -17.25
N MET A 58 2.20 -3.43 -16.84
CA MET A 58 3.18 -2.61 -17.58
C MET A 58 3.56 -3.29 -18.91
N LEU A 59 3.70 -4.62 -18.92
CA LEU A 59 4.14 -5.38 -20.08
C LEU A 59 3.05 -5.70 -21.10
N ARG A 60 1.76 -5.60 -20.73
CA ARG A 60 0.61 -5.93 -21.61
C ARG A 60 0.64 -5.34 -23.02
N ASN A 61 1.25 -4.17 -23.18
CA ASN A 61 1.36 -3.48 -24.48
C ASN A 61 2.82 -3.26 -24.89
N ALA A 62 3.80 -3.89 -24.23
CA ALA A 62 5.22 -3.66 -24.51
C ALA A 62 5.60 -4.07 -25.94
N GLU A 63 4.93 -5.08 -26.50
CA GLU A 63 5.14 -5.55 -27.88
C GLU A 63 4.23 -4.85 -28.91
N LYS A 64 3.33 -3.97 -28.46
CA LYS A 64 2.43 -3.24 -29.36
C LYS A 64 3.02 -1.88 -29.66
N ASP A 65 3.49 -1.73 -30.89
CA ASP A 65 3.91 -0.44 -31.39
C ASP A 65 2.74 0.56 -31.30
N GLY A 66 2.98 1.66 -30.60
CA GLY A 66 2.01 2.75 -30.54
C GLY A 66 1.97 3.50 -31.86
N ASP A 67 0.83 4.11 -32.17
CA ASP A 67 0.63 4.96 -33.37
C ASP A 67 1.64 6.13 -33.48
N ARG A 68 2.33 6.44 -32.37
CA ARG A 68 3.33 7.49 -32.25
C ARG A 68 4.78 7.02 -32.46
N ILE A 69 5.00 5.73 -32.74
CA ILE A 69 6.34 5.20 -33.03
C ILE A 69 6.68 5.52 -34.48
N ILE A 70 7.73 6.31 -34.68
CA ILE A 70 8.28 6.62 -36.00
C ILE A 70 9.03 5.39 -36.49
N LYS A 71 8.64 4.85 -37.64
CA LYS A 71 9.33 3.71 -38.25
C LYS A 71 10.58 4.17 -38.98
N ASP A 72 11.53 3.27 -39.16
CA ASP A 72 12.76 3.53 -39.91
C ASP A 72 12.47 4.03 -41.33
N SER A 73 11.35 3.60 -41.93
CA SER A 73 10.88 4.07 -43.24
C SER A 73 10.47 5.54 -43.27
N ASP A 74 10.15 6.12 -42.12
CA ASP A 74 9.64 7.49 -42.01
C ASP A 74 10.76 8.50 -41.70
N LEU A 75 12.00 8.02 -41.52
CA LEU A 75 13.17 8.88 -41.25
C LEU A 75 13.54 9.80 -42.42
N ASP A 76 13.08 9.46 -43.62
CA ASP A 76 13.26 10.27 -44.84
C ASP A 76 12.64 11.67 -44.70
N VAL A 77 11.65 11.85 -43.81
CA VAL A 77 11.01 13.13 -43.49
C VAL A 77 11.99 14.13 -42.83
N PHE A 78 13.04 13.65 -42.18
CA PHE A 78 14.03 14.50 -41.50
C PHE A 78 15.23 14.88 -42.37
N GLY A 79 15.29 14.43 -43.64
CA GLY A 79 16.37 14.78 -44.56
C GLY A 79 17.76 14.27 -44.12
N VAL A 80 17.80 13.25 -43.28
CA VAL A 80 19.03 12.55 -42.88
C VAL A 80 19.22 11.36 -43.81
N LEU A 81 19.43 11.62 -45.10
CA LEU A 81 20.06 10.76 -46.12
C LEU A 81 20.36 11.62 -47.36
#